data_AF-M2R8B1-F1
#
_entry.id   AF-M2R8B1-F1
#
_cell.length_a   1.000
_cell.length_b   1.000
_cell.length_c   1.000
_cell.angle_alpha   90.00
_cell.angle_beta   90.00
_cell.angle_gamma   90.00
#
_symmetry.space_group_name_H-M   'P 1'
#
loop_
_entity.id
_entity.type
_entity.pdbx_description
1 polymer ?
#
loop_
_entity_poly.entity_id
_entity_poly.type
_entity_poly.pdbx_seq_one_letter_code
_entity_poly.pdbx_strand_id
1 'polypeptide(L)'
;MTRKHIIETDKDKIVKVINDLDEKMKDAIQEAYEFVNVKFGSIFSSLHPGASAKLVPYDGRSIFNGIEARVRLGDMWKESLIELS
;
A
#
# COMPACT_ATOMS: atom_id res chain seq x y z
N MET A 1 -5.60 -39.37 -23.33
CA MET A 1 -5.77 -37.91 -23.21
C MET A 1 -5.41 -37.25 -24.52
N THR A 2 -6.21 -36.30 -25.00
CA THR A 2 -5.95 -35.57 -26.26
C THR A 2 -5.01 -34.39 -26.02
N ARG A 3 -4.20 -34.02 -27.03
CA ARG A 3 -3.30 -32.85 -26.96
C ARG A 3 -4.02 -31.57 -26.54
N LYS A 4 -5.27 -31.39 -26.99
CA LYS A 4 -6.13 -30.26 -26.62
C LYS A 4 -6.35 -30.14 -25.11
N HIS A 5 -6.65 -31.25 -24.44
CA HIS A 5 -6.90 -31.26 -22.99
C HIS A 5 -5.64 -30.94 -22.18
N ILE A 6 -4.46 -31.36 -22.65
CA ILE A 6 -3.18 -31.03 -22.02
C ILE A 6 -2.93 -29.52 -22.08
N ILE A 7 -3.15 -28.91 -23.24
CA ILE A 7 -2.99 -27.46 -23.45
C ILE A 7 -3.94 -26.66 -22.55
N GLU A 8 -5.21 -27.07 -22.45
CA GLU A 8 -6.19 -26.43 -21.57
C GLU A 8 -5.75 -26.52 -20.10
N THR A 9 -5.34 -27.71 -19.66
CA THR A 9 -4.87 -27.94 -18.28
C THR A 9 -3.63 -27.11 -17.95
N ASP A 10 -2.67 -26.99 -18.87
CA ASP A 10 -1.45 -26.21 -18.63
C ASP A 10 -1.72 -24.71 -18.64
N LYS A 11 -2.68 -24.23 -19.46
CA LYS A 11 -3.16 -22.85 -19.40
C LYS A 11 -3.76 -22.54 -18.03
N ASP A 12 -4.59 -23.42 -17.50
CA ASP A 12 -5.22 -23.23 -16.19
C ASP A 12 -4.19 -23.19 -15.06
N LYS A 13 -3.15 -24.03 -15.12
CA LYS A 13 -2.03 -23.98 -14.16
C LYS A 13 -1.31 -22.63 -14.21
N ILE A 14 -1.03 -22.10 -15.40
CA ILE A 14 -0.36 -20.80 -15.54
C ILE A 14 -1.22 -19.69 -14.93
N VAL A 15 -2.52 -19.66 -15.23
CA VAL A 15 -3.45 -18.67 -14.66
C VAL A 15 -3.49 -18.77 -13.14
N LYS A 16 -3.52 -19.99 -12.60
CA LYS A 16 -3.48 -20.20 -11.15
C LYS A 16 -2.20 -19.64 -10.53
N VAL A 17 -1.04 -19.94 -11.10
CA VAL A 17 0.25 -19.43 -10.60
C VAL A 17 0.30 -17.90 -10.64
N ILE A 18 -0.25 -17.27 -11.69
CA ILE A 18 -0.32 -15.81 -11.78
C ILE A 18 -1.15 -15.24 -10.63
N ASN A 19 -2.31 -15.83 -10.34
CA ASN A 19 -3.16 -15.38 -9.24
C ASN A 19 -2.49 -15.58 -7.88
N ASP A 20 -1.86 -16.72 -7.65
CA ASP A 20 -1.13 -17.00 -6.41
C ASP A 20 0.04 -16.02 -6.19
N LEU A 21 0.69 -15.58 -7.27
CA LEU A 21 1.75 -14.57 -7.22
C LEU A 21 1.19 -13.15 -6.94
N ASP A 22 0.05 -12.81 -7.53
CA ASP A 22 -0.61 -11.51 -7.30
C ASP A 22 -1.06 -11.37 -5.84
N GLU A 23 -1.60 -12.42 -5.23
CA GLU A 23 -1.96 -12.44 -3.80
C GLU A 23 -0.74 -12.22 -2.90
N LYS A 24 0.36 -12.97 -3.13
CA LYS A 24 1.60 -12.80 -2.37
C LYS A 24 2.19 -11.41 -2.48
N MET A 25 2.12 -10.81 -3.68
CA MET A 25 2.56 -9.43 -3.90
C MET A 25 1.71 -8.45 -3.07
N LYS A 26 0.39 -8.62 -3.07
CA LYS A 26 -0.54 -7.77 -2.31
C LYS A 26 -0.29 -7.86 -0.81
N ASP A 27 -0.09 -9.07 -0.28
CA ASP A 27 0.20 -9.30 1.14
C ASP A 27 1.51 -8.61 1.55
N ALA A 28 2.57 -8.78 0.76
CA ALA A 28 3.87 -8.17 1.03
C ALA A 28 3.81 -6.63 1.01
N ILE A 29 3.05 -6.06 0.07
CA ILE A 29 2.85 -4.60 -0.02
C ILE A 29 2.02 -4.10 1.17
N GLN A 30 0.99 -4.83 1.59
CA GLN A 30 0.16 -4.46 2.73
C GLN A 30 1.00 -4.43 4.03
N GLU A 31 1.81 -5.46 4.27
CA GLU A 31 2.69 -5.54 5.43
C GLU A 31 3.72 -4.38 5.42
N ALA A 32 4.35 -4.13 4.28
CA ALA A 32 5.28 -3.03 4.12
C ALA A 32 4.61 -1.67 4.35
N TYR A 33 3.41 -1.47 3.83
CA TYR A 33 2.63 -0.25 4.01
C TYR A 33 2.33 0.01 5.50
N GLU A 34 1.83 -0.99 6.22
CA GLU A 34 1.52 -0.86 7.65
C GLU A 34 2.76 -0.52 8.46
N PHE A 35 3.86 -1.24 8.24
CA PHE A 35 5.12 -1.00 8.91
C PHE A 35 5.65 0.42 8.64
N VAL A 36 5.68 0.83 7.37
CA VAL A 36 6.18 2.15 6.97
C VAL A 36 5.28 3.25 7.52
N ASN A 37 3.95 3.08 7.53
CA ASN A 37 3.02 4.08 8.06
C ASN A 37 3.24 4.34 9.55
N VAL A 38 3.45 3.29 10.35
CA VAL A 38 3.77 3.43 11.78
C VAL A 38 5.11 4.15 11.99
N LYS A 39 6.14 3.79 11.23
CA LYS A 39 7.45 4.44 11.29
C LYS A 39 7.38 5.90 10.86
N PHE A 40 6.63 6.19 9.80
CA PHE A 40 6.43 7.54 9.29
C PHE A 40 5.81 8.46 10.35
N GLY A 41 4.73 8.02 11.00
CA GLY A 41 4.10 8.77 12.09
C GLY A 41 5.03 8.98 13.30
N SER A 42 5.82 7.97 13.64
CA SER A 42 6.77 8.02 14.75
C SER A 42 7.91 9.03 14.49
N ILE A 43 8.46 9.05 13.28
CA ILE A 43 9.51 10.01 12.87
C ILE A 43 8.96 11.44 12.97
N PHE A 44 7.78 11.71 12.41
CA PHE A 44 7.19 13.06 12.47
C PHE A 44 6.90 13.53 13.90
N SER A 45 6.39 12.65 14.75
CA SER A 45 6.13 12.95 16.16
C SER A 45 7.42 13.28 16.92
N SER A 46 8.56 12.69 16.52
CA SER A 46 9.87 13.00 17.09
C SER A 46 10.47 14.33 16.60
N LEU A 47 10.13 14.75 15.38
CA LEU A 47 10.65 15.99 14.78
C LEU A 47 9.91 17.24 15.28
N HIS A 48 8.61 17.12 15.57
CA HIS A 48 7.81 18.24 16.05
C HIS A 48 6.82 17.79 17.14
N PRO A 49 6.95 18.30 18.38
CA PRO A 49 6.01 17.99 19.46
C PRO A 49 4.57 18.35 19.08
N GLY A 50 3.65 17.40 19.21
CA GLY A 50 2.24 17.61 18.86
C GLY A 50 1.93 17.48 17.36
N ALA A 51 2.91 17.15 16.52
CA ALA A 51 2.66 16.72 15.16
C ALA A 51 2.22 15.26 15.10
N SER A 52 1.40 14.92 14.11
CA SER A 52 1.07 13.54 13.77
C SER A 52 1.13 13.37 12.26
N ALA A 53 1.64 12.25 11.76
CA ALA A 53 1.69 12.00 10.33
C ALA A 53 1.23 10.58 10.01
N LYS A 54 0.65 10.40 8.83
CA LYS A 54 0.22 9.09 8.33
C LYS A 54 0.23 9.07 6.81
N LEU A 55 0.42 7.88 6.26
CA LEU A 55 0.24 7.56 4.86
C LEU A 55 -1.19 7.05 4.67
N VAL A 56 -1.90 7.59 3.69
CA VAL A 56 -3.26 7.16 3.35
C VAL A 56 -3.34 6.83 1.86
N PRO A 57 -4.28 5.98 1.43
CA PRO A 57 -4.49 5.74 0.01
C PRO A 57 -4.83 7.02 -0.74
N TYR A 58 -4.25 7.21 -1.92
CA TYR A 58 -4.56 8.34 -2.79
C TYR A 58 -6.04 8.26 -3.23
N ASP A 59 -6.75 9.37 -3.11
CA ASP A 59 -8.16 9.51 -3.52
C ASP A 59 -9.10 8.47 -2.84
N GLY A 60 -8.75 8.01 -1.64
CA GLY A 60 -9.55 7.05 -0.87
C GLY A 60 -9.67 5.65 -1.51
N ARG A 61 -8.82 5.35 -2.50
CA ARG A 61 -8.81 4.06 -3.20
C ARG A 61 -7.98 3.03 -2.44
N SER A 62 -7.46 2.03 -3.14
CA SER A 62 -6.52 1.05 -2.59
C SER A 62 -5.10 1.62 -2.53
N ILE A 63 -4.31 1.15 -1.54
CA ILE A 63 -2.87 1.41 -1.46
C ILE A 63 -2.10 0.99 -2.72
N PHE A 64 -2.65 0.03 -3.51
CA PHE A 64 -2.05 -0.42 -4.76
C PHE A 64 -2.12 0.63 -5.89
N ASN A 65 -2.97 1.66 -5.72
CA ASN A 65 -3.11 2.75 -6.70
C ASN A 65 -2.28 3.98 -6.32
N GLY A 66 -1.53 3.92 -5.22
CA GLY A 66 -0.73 5.03 -4.69
C GLY A 66 -1.17 5.46 -3.30
N ILE A 67 -0.26 6.17 -2.62
CA ILE A 67 -0.43 6.68 -1.27
C ILE A 67 0.01 8.14 -1.20
N GLU A 68 -0.60 8.90 -0.30
CA GLU A 68 -0.28 10.28 0.00
C GLU A 68 0.04 10.47 1.50
N ALA A 69 0.87 11.45 1.82
CA ALA A 69 1.20 11.78 3.19
C ALA A 69 0.24 12.85 3.72
N ARG A 70 -0.38 12.58 4.87
CA ARG A 70 -1.18 13.56 5.62
C ARG A 70 -0.52 13.87 6.95
N VAL A 71 -0.44 15.14 7.29
CA VAL A 71 0.20 15.61 8.51
C VAL A 71 -0.75 16.49 9.30
N ARG A 72 -0.78 16.31 10.62
CA ARG A 72 -1.50 17.13 11.57
C ARG A 72 -0.50 17.98 12.35
N LEU A 73 -0.74 19.29 12.43
CA LEU A 73 -0.08 20.17 13.38
C LEU A 73 -1.16 20.74 14.32
N GLY A 74 -1.07 20.46 15.61
CA GLY A 74 -2.13 20.78 16.55
C GLY A 74 -3.41 20.00 16.22
N ASP A 75 -4.50 20.71 15.91
CA ASP A 75 -5.83 20.13 15.68
C ASP A 75 -6.21 19.97 14.20
N MET A 76 -5.44 20.54 13.26
CA MET A 76 -5.77 20.53 11.83
C MET A 76 -4.93 19.54 11.04
N TRP A 77 -5.59 18.66 10.27
CA TRP A 77 -4.96 17.80 9.28
C TRP A 77 -4.78 18.58 7.98
N LYS A 78 -3.56 18.56 7.45
CA LYS A 78 -3.18 19.12 6.16
C LYS A 78 -2.99 18.01 5.13
N GLU A 79 -3.30 18.31 3.89
CA GLU A 79 -3.29 17.35 2.78
C GLU A 79 -1.89 17.17 2.18
N SER A 80 -0.95 18.08 2.46
CA SER A 80 0.43 17.92 2.02
C SER A 80 1.46 18.53 2.97
N LEU A 81 2.71 18.04 2.87
CA LEU A 81 3.88 18.63 3.52
C LEU A 81 4.23 20.02 2.99
N ILE A 82 3.77 20.36 1.78
CA ILE A 82 4.06 21.65 1.12
C ILE A 82 3.31 22.77 1.84
N GLU A 83 2.16 22.47 2.44
CA GLU A 83 1.39 23.44 3.22
C GLU A 83 2.02 23.78 4.59
N LEU A 84 3.20 23.23 4.91
CA LEU A 84 3.94 23.48 6.14
C LEU A 84 5.00 24.59 6.01
N SER A 85 5.37 24.98 4.79
CA SER A 85 6.28 26.10 4.48
C SER A 85 5.53 27.40 4.25
#